data_AF-A0A2L2YW51-F1
#
_entry.id   AF-A0A2L2YW51-F1
#
_cell.length_a   1.000
_cell.length_b   1.000
_cell.length_c   1.000
_cell.angle_alpha   90.00
_cell.angle_beta   90.00
_cell.angle_gamma   90.00
#
_symmetry.space_group_name_H-M   'P 1'
#
loop_
_entity.id
_entity.type
_entity.pdbx_description
1 polymer ?
#
loop_
_entity_poly.entity_id
_entity_poly.type
_entity_poly.pdbx_seq_one_letter_code
_entity_poly.pdbx_strand_id
1 'polypeptide(L)'
;DSVAACAAFFGITFVGNNVLATTVLFILAGLFGEFISFGVCIACIDIAPNLSGTVSGIINIFGMFPFFIIPALVAWITNYEESYEAWQCVFYISIFVVAICTGFFTLFGNLNPQPWGTATIDEHANDNRRMSDQAAEVKRRRRPTVS
;
A
#
# COMPACT_ATOMS: atom_id res chain seq x y z
N ASP A 1 -8.62 -5.31 -9.22
CA ASP A 1 -7.56 -5.38 -10.26
C ASP A 1 -6.43 -6.38 -10.03
N SER A 2 -6.58 -7.35 -9.11
CA SER A 2 -5.64 -8.47 -8.91
C SER A 2 -5.67 -9.55 -10.02
N VAL A 3 -6.74 -9.56 -10.82
CA VAL A 3 -6.98 -10.54 -11.89
C VAL A 3 -5.95 -10.41 -13.03
N ALA A 4 -5.50 -9.19 -13.33
CA ALA A 4 -4.48 -8.96 -14.36
C ALA A 4 -3.10 -9.50 -13.95
N ALA A 5 -2.73 -9.34 -12.67
CA ALA A 5 -1.49 -9.93 -12.13
C ALA A 5 -1.58 -11.46 -12.09
N CYS A 6 -2.70 -12.02 -11.63
CA CYS A 6 -2.92 -13.48 -11.65
C CYS A 6 -2.88 -14.06 -13.08
N ALA A 7 -3.44 -13.36 -14.07
CA ALA A 7 -3.36 -13.75 -15.48
C ALA A 7 -1.93 -13.66 -16.04
N ALA A 8 -1.15 -12.66 -15.64
CA ALA A 8 0.26 -12.56 -16.03
C ALA A 8 1.10 -13.70 -15.45
N PHE A 9 0.90 -14.06 -14.17
CA PHE A 9 1.57 -15.22 -13.56
C PHE A 9 1.13 -16.55 -14.17
N PHE A 10 -0.14 -16.70 -14.56
CA PHE A 10 -0.63 -17.85 -15.33
C PHE A 10 -0.06 -17.90 -16.76
N GLY A 11 0.30 -16.75 -17.34
CA GLY A 11 0.99 -16.69 -18.63
C GLY A 11 2.44 -17.17 -18.55
N ILE A 12 3.12 -16.91 -17.43
CA ILE A 12 4.51 -17.33 -17.19
C ILE A 12 4.63 -18.86 -17.15
N THR A 13 3.62 -19.58 -16.66
CA THR A 13 3.64 -21.06 -16.62
C THR A 13 3.55 -21.71 -18.00
N PHE A 14 3.11 -20.97 -19.03
CA PHE A 14 3.03 -21.45 -20.41
C PHE A 14 4.29 -21.18 -21.25
N VAL A 15 5.26 -20.42 -20.73
CA VAL A 15 6.44 -19.95 -21.48
C VAL A 15 7.59 -20.98 -21.53
N GLY A 16 7.50 -22.08 -20.77
CA GLY A 16 8.45 -23.19 -20.86
C GLY A 16 9.85 -22.88 -20.32
N ASN A 17 10.86 -23.63 -20.77
CA ASN A 17 12.25 -23.64 -20.24
C ASN A 17 13.12 -22.45 -20.74
N ASN A 18 12.51 -21.32 -21.09
CA ASN A 18 13.25 -20.17 -21.60
C ASN A 18 13.44 -19.13 -20.50
N VAL A 19 14.56 -19.26 -19.78
CA VAL A 19 14.89 -18.44 -18.59
C VAL A 19 14.78 -16.94 -18.87
N LEU A 20 15.15 -16.49 -20.07
CA LEU A 20 15.08 -15.08 -20.46
C LEU A 20 13.63 -14.56 -20.51
N ALA A 21 12.73 -15.32 -21.13
CA ALA A 21 11.33 -14.92 -21.28
C ALA A 21 10.59 -14.95 -19.94
N THR A 22 10.84 -15.98 -19.12
CA THR A 22 10.31 -16.08 -17.75
C THR A 22 10.77 -14.91 -16.88
N THR A 23 12.04 -14.54 -16.96
CA THR A 23 12.60 -13.43 -16.17
C THR A 23 12.01 -12.08 -16.60
N VAL A 24 11.90 -11.82 -17.91
CA VAL A 24 11.33 -10.56 -18.42
C VAL A 24 9.85 -10.42 -18.03
N LEU A 25 9.07 -11.49 -18.15
CA LEU A 25 7.66 -11.48 -17.77
C LEU A 25 7.47 -11.33 -16.27
N PHE A 26 8.34 -11.93 -15.46
CA PHE A 26 8.33 -11.76 -14.00
C PHE A 26 8.60 -10.30 -13.59
N ILE A 27 9.60 -9.66 -14.23
CA ILE A 27 9.94 -8.26 -13.99
C ILE A 27 8.77 -7.35 -14.40
N LEU A 28 8.17 -7.58 -15.57
CA LEU A 28 7.02 -6.79 -16.04
C LEU A 28 5.81 -6.97 -15.12
N ALA A 29 5.48 -8.19 -14.73
CA ALA A 29 4.40 -8.46 -13.78
C ALA A 29 4.64 -7.76 -12.42
N GLY A 30 5.89 -7.79 -11.93
CA GLY A 30 6.30 -7.06 -10.73
C GLY A 30 6.09 -5.54 -10.87
N LEU A 31 6.56 -4.95 -11.98
CA LEU A 31 6.41 -3.50 -12.23
C LEU A 31 4.95 -3.05 -12.25
N PHE A 32 4.08 -3.79 -12.94
CA PHE A 32 2.64 -3.48 -12.96
C PHE A 32 1.98 -3.69 -11.59
N GLY A 33 2.42 -4.69 -10.82
CA GLY A 33 1.94 -4.91 -9.45
C GLY A 33 2.30 -3.77 -8.49
N GLU A 34 3.55 -3.33 -8.52
CA GLU A 34 4.06 -2.25 -7.66
C GLU A 34 3.41 -0.89 -7.98
N PHE A 35 3.11 -0.63 -9.25
CA PHE A 35 2.39 0.58 -9.66
C PHE A 35 1.00 0.67 -9.00
N ILE A 36 0.33 -0.48 -8.83
CA ILE A 36 -0.98 -0.55 -8.16
C ILE A 36 -0.82 -0.37 -6.65
N SER A 37 0.21 -0.96 -6.03
CA SER A 37 0.53 -0.77 -4.61
C SER A 37 0.73 0.71 -4.26
N PHE A 38 1.32 1.49 -5.17
CA PHE A 38 1.44 2.95 -5.03
C PHE A 38 0.07 3.64 -4.93
N GLY A 39 -0.91 3.18 -5.72
CA GLY A 39 -2.29 3.67 -5.64
C GLY A 39 -2.95 3.37 -4.29
N VAL A 40 -2.66 2.20 -3.70
CA VAL A 40 -3.14 1.84 -2.35
C VAL A 40 -2.50 2.71 -1.27
N CYS A 41 -1.21 3.02 -1.39
CA CYS A 41 -0.53 3.92 -0.46
C CYS A 41 -1.14 5.33 -0.48
N ILE A 42 -1.50 5.84 -1.65
CA ILE A 42 -2.19 7.13 -1.80
C ILE A 42 -3.60 7.04 -1.19
N ALA A 43 -4.34 5.98 -1.48
CA ALA A 43 -5.68 5.77 -0.89
C ALA A 43 -5.63 5.65 0.65
N CYS A 44 -4.57 5.10 1.24
CA CYS A 44 -4.37 5.06 2.69
C CYS A 44 -4.16 6.46 3.30
N ILE A 45 -3.50 7.36 2.58
CA ILE A 45 -3.35 8.77 2.97
C ILE A 45 -4.71 9.47 2.96
N ASP A 46 -5.57 9.11 2.01
CA ASP A 46 -6.93 9.64 1.92
C ASP A 46 -7.86 9.13 3.05
N ILE A 47 -7.65 7.89 3.52
CA ILE A 47 -8.48 7.28 4.57
C ILE A 47 -8.22 7.88 5.97
N ALA A 48 -6.99 8.27 6.28
CA ALA A 48 -6.63 8.83 7.59
C ALA A 48 -5.53 9.92 7.49
N PRO A 49 -5.87 11.10 6.95
CA PRO A 49 -4.90 12.18 6.69
C PRO A 49 -4.18 12.69 7.95
N ASN A 50 -4.82 12.65 9.13
CA ASN A 50 -4.20 13.11 10.37
C ASN A 50 -3.25 12.10 11.03
N LEU A 51 -3.48 10.79 10.87
CA LEU A 51 -2.66 9.74 11.50
C LEU A 51 -1.66 9.10 10.53
N SER A 52 -1.59 9.60 9.29
CA SER A 52 -0.82 9.01 8.18
C SER A 52 0.66 8.78 8.52
N GLY A 53 1.29 9.65 9.32
CA GLY A 53 2.69 9.50 9.72
C GLY A 53 2.94 8.31 10.66
N THR A 54 2.15 8.19 11.72
CA THR A 54 2.26 7.09 12.68
C THR A 54 1.83 5.75 12.07
N VAL A 55 0.75 5.76 11.27
CA VAL A 55 0.25 4.57 10.58
C VAL A 55 1.25 4.11 9.51
N SER A 56 1.81 5.03 8.70
CA SER A 56 2.89 4.70 7.76
C SER A 56 4.12 4.12 8.47
N GLY A 57 4.49 4.67 9.62
CA GLY A 57 5.61 4.14 10.42
C GLY A 57 5.40 2.70 10.85
N ILE A 58 4.20 2.37 11.35
CA ILE A 58 3.85 1.01 11.75
C ILE A 58 3.84 0.07 10.54
N ILE A 59 3.25 0.48 9.42
CA ILE A 59 3.23 -0.31 8.17
C ILE A 59 4.66 -0.57 7.68
N ASN A 60 5.55 0.41 7.77
CA ASN A 60 6.95 0.25 7.34
C ASN A 60 7.70 -0.81 8.16
N ILE A 61 7.49 -0.83 9.49
CA ILE A 61 8.06 -1.85 10.37
C ILE A 61 7.58 -3.24 9.98
N PHE A 62 6.27 -3.41 9.77
CA PHE A 62 5.73 -4.69 9.32
C PHE A 62 6.20 -5.07 7.90
N GLY A 63 6.39 -4.08 7.04
CA GLY A 63 6.93 -4.22 5.70
C GLY A 63 8.39 -4.70 5.68
N MET A 64 9.17 -4.46 6.74
CA MET A 64 10.56 -4.92 6.79
C MET A 64 10.72 -6.43 7.08
N PHE A 65 9.82 -7.05 7.84
CA PHE A 65 9.95 -8.48 8.17
C PHE A 65 10.10 -9.42 6.97
N PRO A 66 9.28 -9.33 5.89
CA PRO A 66 9.44 -10.20 4.74
C PRO A 66 10.81 -10.07 4.07
N PHE A 67 11.46 -8.89 4.10
CA PHE A 67 12.81 -8.72 3.55
C PHE A 67 13.88 -9.55 4.28
N PHE A 68 13.67 -9.87 5.56
CA PHE A 68 14.58 -10.75 6.31
C PHE A 68 14.20 -12.22 6.16
N ILE A 69 12.90 -12.53 6.11
CA ILE A 69 12.41 -13.90 6.09
C ILE A 69 12.60 -14.56 4.72
N ILE A 70 12.33 -13.83 3.64
CA ILE A 70 12.34 -14.39 2.27
C ILE A 70 13.74 -14.89 1.87
N PRO A 71 14.84 -14.14 2.03
CA PRO A 71 16.18 -14.63 1.67
C PRO A 71 16.61 -15.82 2.51
N ALA A 72 16.25 -15.85 3.80
CA ALA A 72 16.55 -16.99 4.68
C ALA A 72 15.79 -18.25 4.24
N LEU A 73 14.53 -18.10 3.83
CA LEU A 73 13.72 -19.20 3.32
C LEU A 73 14.24 -19.71 1.97
N VAL A 74 14.54 -18.81 1.04
CA VAL A 74 15.11 -19.15 -0.27
C VAL A 74 16.46 -19.84 -0.10
N ALA A 75 17.33 -19.32 0.76
CA ALA A 75 18.61 -19.95 1.06
C ALA A 75 18.41 -21.38 1.61
N TRP A 76 17.45 -21.60 2.49
CA TRP A 76 17.17 -22.93 3.03
C TRP A 76 16.65 -23.90 1.96
N ILE A 77 15.80 -23.44 1.05
CA ILE A 77 15.25 -24.24 -0.05
C ILE A 77 16.32 -24.58 -1.10
N THR A 78 17.23 -23.64 -1.42
CA THR A 78 18.23 -23.81 -2.49
C THR A 78 19.54 -24.44 -2.00
N ASN A 79 19.75 -24.62 -0.70
CA ASN A 79 21.00 -25.17 -0.14
C ASN A 79 21.33 -26.61 -0.58
N TYR A 80 20.37 -27.35 -1.15
CA TYR A 80 20.56 -28.76 -1.50
C TYR A 80 20.89 -29.00 -2.98
N GLU A 81 20.26 -28.29 -3.93
CA GLU A 81 20.63 -28.28 -5.36
C GLU A 81 20.10 -27.00 -6.05
N GLU A 82 20.90 -26.31 -6.88
CA GLU A 82 20.45 -25.20 -7.74
C GLU A 82 19.63 -25.72 -8.96
N SER A 83 18.70 -26.63 -8.70
CA SER A 83 17.88 -27.24 -9.73
C SER A 83 16.63 -26.40 -10.00
N TYR A 84 16.13 -26.48 -11.23
CA TYR A 84 14.91 -25.79 -11.67
C TYR A 84 13.70 -26.11 -10.77
N GLU A 85 13.62 -27.33 -10.22
CA GLU A 85 12.57 -27.74 -9.29
C GLU A 85 12.57 -26.96 -7.97
N ALA A 86 13.74 -26.59 -7.43
CA ALA A 86 13.84 -25.82 -6.19
C ALA A 86 13.24 -24.41 -6.37
N TRP A 87 13.51 -23.77 -7.51
CA TRP A 87 12.94 -22.47 -7.86
C TRP A 87 11.43 -22.53 -8.12
N GLN A 88 10.93 -23.61 -8.72
CA GLN A 88 9.47 -23.81 -8.84
C GLN A 88 8.80 -23.84 -7.47
N CYS A 89 9.40 -24.49 -6.47
CA CYS A 89 8.88 -24.51 -5.10
C CYS A 89 8.79 -23.09 -4.50
N VAL A 90 9.82 -22.26 -4.70
CA VAL A 90 9.82 -20.84 -4.28
C VAL A 90 8.71 -20.03 -4.95
N PHE A 91 8.47 -20.25 -6.24
CA PHE A 91 7.37 -19.59 -6.95
C PHE A 91 5.99 -20.02 -6.42
N TYR A 92 5.79 -21.31 -6.12
CA TYR A 92 4.54 -21.79 -5.54
C TYR A 92 4.26 -21.19 -4.16
N ILE A 93 5.28 -21.09 -3.30
CA ILE A 93 5.15 -20.43 -1.99
C ILE A 93 4.77 -18.96 -2.16
N SER A 94 5.40 -18.27 -3.11
CA SER A 94 5.12 -16.86 -3.38
C SER A 94 3.67 -16.64 -3.84
N ILE A 95 3.17 -17.48 -4.76
CA ILE A 95 1.77 -17.45 -5.22
C ILE A 95 0.81 -17.68 -4.05
N PHE A 96 1.11 -18.64 -3.18
CA PHE A 96 0.27 -18.96 -2.02
C PHE A 96 0.16 -17.79 -1.04
N VAL A 97 1.29 -17.16 -0.70
CA VAL A 97 1.33 -15.99 0.19
C VAL A 97 0.54 -14.82 -0.40
N VAL A 98 0.74 -14.53 -1.69
CA VAL A 98 0.01 -13.46 -2.38
C VAL A 98 -1.50 -13.74 -2.41
N ALA A 99 -1.90 -14.99 -2.68
CA ALA A 99 -3.30 -15.38 -2.71
C ALA A 99 -3.98 -15.19 -1.34
N ILE A 100 -3.30 -15.58 -0.25
CA ILE A 100 -3.79 -15.38 1.11
C ILE A 100 -3.93 -13.88 1.42
N CYS A 101 -2.87 -13.10 1.22
CA CYS A 101 -2.91 -11.65 1.48
C CYS A 101 -4.02 -10.95 0.67
N THR A 102 -4.16 -11.33 -0.61
CA THR A 102 -5.22 -10.81 -1.48
C THR A 102 -6.61 -11.21 -0.98
N GLY A 103 -6.78 -12.46 -0.54
CA GLY A 103 -8.02 -12.95 0.05
C GLY A 103 -8.42 -12.17 1.30
N PHE A 104 -7.48 -11.98 2.23
CA PHE A 104 -7.71 -11.17 3.44
C PHE A 104 -8.07 -9.73 3.10
N PHE A 105 -7.33 -9.09 2.20
CA PHE A 105 -7.63 -7.72 1.78
C PHE A 105 -9.00 -7.59 1.12
N THR A 106 -9.39 -8.56 0.28
CA THR A 106 -10.69 -8.54 -0.41
C THR A 106 -11.85 -8.77 0.55
N LEU A 107 -11.66 -9.59 1.60
CA LEU A 107 -12.71 -9.91 2.56
C LEU A 107 -12.91 -8.81 3.62
N PHE A 108 -11.84 -8.13 4.05
CA PHE A 108 -11.88 -7.19 5.17
C PHE A 108 -11.63 -5.73 4.77
N GLY A 109 -11.20 -5.47 3.54
CA GLY A 109 -10.87 -4.13 3.05
C GLY A 109 -12.12 -3.28 2.81
N ASN A 110 -12.18 -2.12 3.46
CA ASN A 110 -13.15 -1.07 3.18
C ASN A 110 -12.41 0.24 2.85
N LEU A 111 -12.74 0.87 1.73
CA LEU A 111 -12.10 2.11 1.26
C LEU A 111 -12.75 3.40 1.82
N ASN A 112 -13.67 3.28 2.78
CA ASN A 112 -14.33 4.46 3.34
C ASN A 112 -13.39 5.22 4.29
N PRO A 113 -13.35 6.57 4.23
CA PRO A 113 -12.60 7.38 5.16
C PRO A 113 -13.07 7.08 6.58
N GLN A 114 -12.14 6.68 7.43
CA GLN A 114 -12.48 6.19 8.76
C GLN A 114 -12.70 7.39 9.70
N PRO A 115 -13.77 7.41 10.50
CA PRO A 115 -14.18 8.59 11.28
C PRO A 115 -13.14 9.03 12.33
N TRP A 116 -12.29 8.12 12.81
CA TRP A 116 -11.18 8.46 13.71
C TRP A 116 -10.01 9.18 13.02
N GLY A 117 -9.93 9.15 11.69
CA GLY A 117 -8.86 9.76 10.90
C GLY A 117 -9.14 11.21 10.47
N THR A 118 -10.40 11.66 10.57
CA THR A 118 -10.87 12.99 10.10
C THR A 118 -11.23 13.96 11.24
N ALA A 119 -11.59 13.43 12.42
CA ALA A 119 -12.14 14.22 13.53
C ALA A 119 -11.31 15.44 13.96
N THR A 120 -9.98 15.32 13.95
CA THR A 120 -9.05 16.37 14.33
C THR A 120 -8.87 17.46 13.27
N ILE A 121 -9.03 17.13 11.98
CA ILE A 121 -8.94 18.12 10.89
C ILE A 121 -10.16 19.04 10.95
N ASP A 122 -11.34 18.46 11.21
CA ASP A 122 -12.58 19.21 11.39
C ASP A 122 -12.51 20.13 12.63
N GLU A 123 -11.83 19.69 13.70
CA GLU A 123 -11.61 20.48 14.91
C GLU A 123 -10.71 21.71 14.65
N HIS A 124 -9.55 21.52 14.02
CA HIS A 124 -8.63 22.61 13.68
C HIS A 124 -9.21 23.59 12.63
N ALA A 125 -9.96 23.08 11.64
CA ALA A 125 -10.62 23.92 10.64
C ALA A 125 -11.71 24.81 11.28
N ASN A 126 -12.47 24.26 12.24
CA ASN A 126 -13.48 25.01 12.97
C ASN A 126 -12.87 26.06 13.91
N ASP A 127 -11.76 25.76 14.58
CA ASP A 127 -11.06 26.71 15.45
C ASP A 127 -10.50 27.90 14.66
N ASN A 128 -9.86 27.64 13.50
CA ASN A 128 -9.39 28.69 12.60
C ASN A 128 -10.52 29.59 12.07
N ARG A 129 -11.67 29.01 11.71
CA ARG A 129 -12.85 29.81 11.31
C ARG A 129 -13.31 30.73 12.43
N ARG A 130 -13.46 30.20 13.65
CA ARG A 130 -13.89 30.99 14.83
C ARG A 130 -12.94 32.15 15.13
N MET A 131 -11.63 31.91 15.05
CA MET A 131 -10.62 32.97 15.21
C MET A 131 -10.72 34.04 14.12
N SER A 132 -10.93 33.63 12.85
CA SER A 132 -11.09 34.57 11.75
C SER A 132 -12.36 35.43 11.85
N ASP A 133 -13.47 34.84 12.30
CA ASP A 133 -14.73 35.54 12.52
C ASP A 133 -14.61 36.54 13.69
N GLN A 134 -13.96 36.14 14.79
CA GLN A 134 -13.66 37.06 15.89
C GLN A 134 -12.74 38.21 15.46
N ALA A 135 -11.71 37.93 14.66
CA ALA A 135 -10.82 38.96 14.14
C ALA A 135 -11.57 39.95 13.21
N ALA A 136 -12.49 39.45 12.38
CA ALA A 136 -13.34 40.26 11.53
C ALA A 136 -14.33 41.12 12.34
N GLU A 137 -14.93 40.56 13.39
CA GLU A 137 -15.83 41.24 14.33
C GLU A 137 -15.09 42.39 15.05
N VAL A 138 -13.90 42.12 15.59
CA VAL A 138 -13.05 43.13 16.25
C VAL A 138 -12.67 44.23 15.27
N LYS A 139 -12.35 43.90 14.02
CA LYS A 139 -12.02 44.88 12.97
C LYS A 139 -13.24 45.71 12.54
N ARG A 140 -14.46 45.14 12.58
CA ARG A 140 -15.71 45.90 12.37
C ARG A 140 -15.97 46.86 13.51
N ARG A 141 -15.82 46.43 14.77
CA ARG A 141 -15.98 47.28 15.95
C ARG A 141 -14.96 48.41 16.04
N ARG A 142 -13.75 48.20 15.53
CA ARG A 142 -12.69 49.22 15.49
C ARG A 142 -12.76 50.17 14.28
N ARG A 143 -13.63 49.91 13.30
CA ARG A 143 -13.80 50.83 12.17
C ARG A 143 -14.56 52.07 12.67
N PRO A 144 -13.98 53.28 12.63
CA PRO A 144 -14.72 54.47 13.02
C PRO A 144 -15.86 54.68 12.02
N THR A 145 -17.07 54.89 12.53
CA THR A 145 -18.21 55.32 11.75
C THR A 145 -17.89 56.70 11.20
N VAL A 146 -17.43 56.76 9.96
CA VAL A 146 -17.26 58.03 9.24
C VAL A 146 -18.68 58.51 8.91
N SER A 147 -19.15 59.47 9.71
CA SER A 147 -20.37 60.25 9.50
C SER A 147 -20.14 61.36 8.48
#